data_AF-A0AAF5Q2R2-F1
#
_entry.id   AF-A0AAF5Q2R2-F1
#
_cell.length_a   1.000
_cell.length_b   1.000
_cell.length_c   1.000
_cell.angle_alpha   90.00
_cell.angle_beta   90.00
_cell.angle_gamma   90.00
#
_symmetry.space_group_name_H-M   'P 1'
#
loop_
_entity.id
_entity.type
_entity.pdbx_description
1 polymer ?
#
loop_
_entity_poly.entity_id
_entity_poly.type
_entity_poly.pdbx_seq_one_letter_code
_entity_poly.pdbx_strand_id
1 'polypeptide(L)'
;MNKLAPVVLYCHGLGATVQSGIALFAKKFVESRGLQFKSIEYQNSGRKNYIWNVDDWLDDLLVNINECSKQQQLCLLFGCSAGCHSILRATLLKPQAICGLILLSPGVGLNLKSYINIVMPQFWEKILAGKNVPHPSASKNIPPIMVNQQCLQHFVDIAMIDFTELIILLLIVTFF
;
A
#
# COMPACT_ATOMS: atom_id res chain seq x y z
N MET A 1 25.34 -1.30 20.15
CA MET A 1 25.30 -1.21 18.67
C MET A 1 24.51 0.03 18.30
N ASN A 2 25.11 0.99 17.60
CA ASN A 2 24.36 2.13 17.07
C ASN A 2 23.44 1.60 15.97
N LYS A 3 22.14 1.48 16.26
CA LYS A 3 21.16 1.15 15.22
C LYS A 3 21.22 2.25 14.16
N LEU A 4 21.45 1.86 12.91
CA LEU A 4 21.34 2.76 11.77
C LEU A 4 19.94 3.39 11.77
N ALA A 5 19.87 4.67 11.36
CA ALA A 5 18.59 5.35 11.23
C ALA A 5 17.66 4.55 10.30
N PRO A 6 16.35 4.47 10.62
CA PRO A 6 15.43 3.67 9.84
C PRO A 6 15.22 4.27 8.44
N VAL A 7 14.92 3.40 7.48
CA VAL A 7 14.48 3.80 6.14
C VAL A 7 12.97 3.90 6.11
N VAL A 8 12.44 4.99 5.57
CA VAL A 8 10.99 5.15 5.37
C VAL A 8 10.61 4.53 4.03
N LEU A 9 9.84 3.45 4.07
CA LEU A 9 9.30 2.79 2.88
C LEU A 9 7.86 3.24 2.66
N TYR A 10 7.60 3.88 1.52
CA TYR A 10 6.30 4.45 1.18
C TYR A 10 5.52 3.59 0.17
N CYS A 11 4.32 3.18 0.57
CA CYS A 11 3.39 2.36 -0.21
C CYS A 11 2.19 3.20 -0.64
N HIS A 12 2.14 3.57 -1.93
CA HIS A 12 1.05 4.38 -2.48
C HIS A 12 -0.27 3.59 -2.62
N GLY A 13 -1.39 4.30 -2.76
CA GLY A 13 -2.70 3.70 -2.99
C GLY A 13 -2.91 3.20 -4.42
N LEU A 14 -3.99 2.43 -4.63
CA LEU A 14 -4.35 1.90 -5.95
C LEU A 14 -4.72 3.04 -6.91
N GLY A 15 -4.15 3.02 -8.12
CA GLY A 15 -4.28 4.11 -9.09
C GLY A 15 -3.41 5.34 -8.81
N ALA A 16 -2.58 5.33 -7.77
CA ALA A 16 -1.56 6.35 -7.52
C ALA A 16 -0.17 5.89 -8.01
N THR A 17 0.83 6.75 -7.84
CA THR A 17 2.21 6.50 -8.27
C THR A 17 3.20 6.97 -7.22
N VAL A 18 4.46 6.54 -7.39
CA VAL A 18 5.62 7.02 -6.61
C VAL A 18 5.89 8.53 -6.77
N GLN A 19 5.27 9.19 -7.75
CA GLN A 19 5.38 10.64 -8.01
C GLN A 19 4.10 11.40 -7.62
N SER A 20 3.15 10.77 -6.92
CA SER A 20 1.96 11.47 -6.39
C SER A 20 2.35 12.63 -5.47
N GLY A 21 1.48 13.65 -5.37
CA GLY A 21 1.73 14.80 -4.49
C GLY A 21 2.00 14.41 -3.03
N ILE A 22 1.31 13.36 -2.54
CA ILE A 22 1.56 12.78 -1.21
C ILE A 22 2.97 12.20 -1.13
N ALA A 23 3.41 11.43 -2.13
CA ALA A 23 4.76 10.84 -2.16
C ALA A 23 5.85 11.92 -2.15
N LEU A 24 5.69 12.96 -2.97
CA LEU A 24 6.65 14.07 -3.06
C LEU A 24 6.71 14.88 -1.75
N PHE A 25 5.56 15.15 -1.13
CA PHE A 25 5.49 15.83 0.15
C PHE A 25 6.12 14.98 1.27
N ALA A 26 5.76 13.69 1.33
CA ALA A 26 6.31 12.74 2.29
C ALA A 26 7.83 12.64 2.17
N LYS A 27 8.35 12.50 0.95
CA LYS A 27 9.78 12.51 0.66
C LYS A 27 10.46 13.76 1.21
N LYS A 28 9.97 14.94 0.85
CA LYS A 28 10.53 16.22 1.32
C LYS A 28 10.51 16.31 2.84
N PHE A 29 9.42 15.93 3.48
CA PHE A 29 9.29 15.94 4.93
C PHE A 29 10.30 15.00 5.60
N VAL A 30 10.37 13.74 5.16
CA VAL A 30 11.26 12.71 5.73
C VAL A 30 12.72 13.08 5.54
N GLU A 31 13.11 13.50 4.33
CA GLU A 31 14.50 13.89 4.02
C GLU A 31 14.91 15.17 4.78
N SER A 32 13.97 16.11 5.03
CA SER A 32 14.24 17.29 5.88
C SER A 32 14.58 16.93 7.34
N ARG A 33 14.28 15.70 7.78
CA ARG A 33 14.62 15.17 9.11
C ARG A 33 15.87 14.28 9.09
N GLY A 34 16.59 14.22 7.97
CA GLY A 34 17.81 13.42 7.82
C GLY A 34 17.56 11.91 7.70
N LEU A 35 16.33 11.50 7.42
CA LEU A 35 15.97 10.10 7.19
C LEU A 35 15.94 9.77 5.68
N GLN A 36 16.20 8.51 5.35
CA GLN A 36 16.08 8.02 3.98
C GLN A 36 14.62 7.72 3.64
N PHE A 37 14.19 8.08 2.42
CA PHE A 37 12.86 7.82 1.92
C PHE A 37 12.92 7.03 0.61
N LYS A 38 12.16 5.94 0.53
CA LYS A 38 12.02 5.12 -0.68
C LYS A 38 10.54 4.83 -0.95
N SER A 39 10.05 5.29 -2.09
CA SER A 39 8.75 4.85 -2.60
C SER A 39 8.88 3.43 -3.16
N ILE A 40 7.96 2.54 -2.81
CA ILE A 40 7.89 1.20 -3.38
C ILE A 40 7.35 1.30 -4.81
N GLU A 41 8.14 0.84 -5.76
CA GLU A 41 7.72 0.67 -7.15
C GLU A 41 7.14 -0.74 -7.31
N TYR A 42 5.81 -0.82 -7.45
CA TYR A 42 5.17 -2.10 -7.71
C TYR A 42 5.42 -2.54 -9.15
N GLN A 43 5.84 -3.78 -9.37
CA GLN A 43 6.23 -4.30 -10.69
C GLN A 43 5.14 -4.18 -11.76
N ASN A 44 3.89 -4.17 -11.31
CA ASN A 44 2.70 -4.15 -12.15
C ASN A 44 2.15 -2.73 -12.39
N SER A 45 2.77 -1.71 -11.81
CA SER A 45 2.42 -0.32 -12.06
C SER A 45 2.73 0.08 -13.51
N GLY A 46 1.77 0.67 -14.21
CA GLY A 46 1.92 1.10 -15.61
C GLY A 46 1.89 -0.01 -16.66
N ARG A 47 1.69 -1.28 -16.29
CA ARG A 47 1.49 -2.38 -17.25
C ARG A 47 0.07 -2.31 -17.84
N LYS A 48 -0.04 -2.36 -19.17
CA LYS A 48 -1.33 -2.42 -19.85
C LYS A 48 -1.99 -3.79 -19.62
N ASN A 49 -3.31 -3.78 -19.40
CA ASN A 49 -4.15 -4.98 -19.27
C ASN A 49 -3.78 -5.93 -18.12
N TYR A 50 -2.96 -5.49 -17.18
CA TYR A 50 -2.61 -6.31 -16.02
C TYR A 50 -3.72 -6.23 -14.96
N ILE A 51 -4.24 -7.39 -14.54
CA ILE A 51 -5.20 -7.49 -13.44
C ILE A 51 -4.43 -7.40 -12.14
N TRP A 52 -4.68 -6.34 -11.39
CA TRP A 52 -4.02 -6.09 -10.12
C TRP A 52 -4.21 -7.23 -9.11
N ASN A 53 -3.16 -7.53 -8.35
CA ASN A 53 -3.19 -8.41 -7.19
C ASN A 53 -2.44 -7.74 -6.03
N VAL A 54 -3.07 -7.75 -4.86
CA VAL A 54 -2.52 -7.21 -3.61
C VAL A 54 -1.32 -8.01 -3.08
N ASP A 55 -1.22 -9.30 -3.41
CA ASP A 55 -0.08 -10.13 -3.01
C ASP A 55 1.21 -9.70 -3.68
N ASP A 56 1.17 -9.35 -4.97
CA ASP A 56 2.37 -8.84 -5.66
C ASP A 56 2.92 -7.59 -4.98
N TRP A 57 2.03 -6.73 -4.49
CA TRP A 57 2.41 -5.51 -3.79
C TRP A 57 3.05 -5.80 -2.43
N LEU A 58 2.58 -6.84 -1.74
CA LEU A 58 3.23 -7.33 -0.53
C LEU A 58 4.62 -7.88 -0.85
N ASP A 59 4.76 -8.70 -1.90
CA ASP A 59 6.04 -9.29 -2.29
C ASP A 59 7.08 -8.22 -2.64
N ASP A 60 6.68 -7.21 -3.43
CA ASP A 60 7.54 -6.06 -3.76
C ASP A 60 7.99 -5.31 -2.50
N LEU A 61 7.10 -5.10 -1.53
CA LEU A 61 7.46 -4.49 -0.24
C LEU A 61 8.41 -5.40 0.58
N LEU A 62 8.16 -6.71 0.63
CA LEU A 62 8.99 -7.66 1.38
C LEU A 62 10.42 -7.74 0.83
N VAL A 63 10.61 -7.64 -0.49
CA VAL A 63 11.95 -7.52 -1.09
C VAL A 63 12.70 -6.33 -0.51
N ASN A 64 12.05 -5.17 -0.45
CA ASN A 64 12.65 -3.94 0.10
C ASN A 64 12.96 -4.05 1.60
N ILE A 65 12.07 -4.65 2.39
CA ILE A 65 12.30 -4.89 3.83
C ILE A 65 13.49 -5.84 4.03
N ASN A 66 13.60 -6.89 3.21
CA ASN A 66 14.70 -7.84 3.28
C ASN A 66 16.04 -7.19 2.90
N GLU A 67 16.05 -6.25 1.94
CA GLU A 67 17.24 -5.45 1.61
C GLU A 67 17.69 -4.58 2.80
N CYS A 68 16.78 -3.85 3.44
CA CYS A 68 17.09 -3.08 4.65
C CYS A 68 17.61 -3.98 5.77
N SER A 69 16.99 -5.14 5.97
CA SER A 69 17.38 -6.11 7.01
C SER A 69 18.81 -6.64 6.79
N LYS A 70 19.22 -6.91 5.54
CA LYS A 70 20.60 -7.30 5.20
C LYS A 70 21.61 -6.21 5.58
N GLN A 71 21.20 -4.95 5.56
CA GLN A 71 21.99 -3.80 5.96
C GLN A 71 21.86 -3.47 7.46
N GLN A 72 21.18 -4.33 8.24
CA GLN A 72 20.90 -4.12 9.66
C GLN A 72 20.11 -2.81 9.94
N GLN A 73 19.29 -2.38 8.97
CA GLN A 73 18.40 -1.23 9.07
C GLN A 73 16.96 -1.67 9.33
N LEU A 74 16.27 -0.92 10.19
CA LEU A 74 14.82 -1.07 10.40
C LEU A 74 14.05 -0.23 9.39
N CYS A 75 12.80 -0.61 9.15
CA CYS A 75 11.88 0.10 8.28
C CYS A 75 10.80 0.84 9.08
N LEU A 76 10.55 2.10 8.73
CA LEU A 76 9.30 2.80 9.07
C LEU A 76 8.39 2.69 7.85
N LEU A 77 7.24 2.02 7.97
CA LEU A 77 6.35 1.82 6.83
C LEU A 77 5.30 2.93 6.76
N PHE A 78 5.15 3.55 5.60
CA PHE A 78 4.14 4.59 5.36
C PHE A 78 3.22 4.14 4.22
N GLY A 79 1.99 3.75 4.56
CA GLY A 79 0.97 3.33 3.60
C GLY A 79 -0.11 4.38 3.37
N CYS A 80 -0.65 4.43 2.16
CA CYS A 80 -1.84 5.21 1.81
C CYS A 80 -2.90 4.33 1.16
N SER A 81 -4.16 4.42 1.60
CA SER A 81 -5.29 3.68 1.01
C SER A 81 -4.98 2.19 0.86
N ALA A 82 -5.11 1.61 -0.35
CA ALA A 82 -4.80 0.20 -0.61
C ALA A 82 -3.35 -0.20 -0.26
N GLY A 83 -2.39 0.74 -0.30
CA GLY A 83 -1.00 0.49 0.13
C GLY A 83 -0.87 0.21 1.63
N CYS A 84 -1.87 0.58 2.44
CA CYS A 84 -1.91 0.19 3.85
C CYS A 84 -2.02 -1.33 4.03
N HIS A 85 -2.61 -2.03 3.07
CA HIS A 85 -2.80 -3.48 3.12
C HIS A 85 -1.46 -4.22 3.15
N SER A 86 -0.57 -3.89 2.21
CA SER A 86 0.76 -4.48 2.10
C SER A 86 1.59 -4.23 3.37
N ILE A 87 1.58 -3.01 3.92
CA ILE A 87 2.40 -2.70 5.11
C ILE A 87 1.87 -3.40 6.36
N LEU A 88 0.54 -3.51 6.52
CA LEU A 88 -0.09 -4.20 7.64
C LEU A 88 0.26 -5.69 7.62
N ARG A 89 0.19 -6.33 6.45
CA ARG A 89 0.60 -7.74 6.29
C ARG A 89 2.10 -7.94 6.46
N ALA A 90 2.93 -7.07 5.89
CA ALA A 90 4.38 -7.14 6.06
C ALA A 90 4.78 -7.04 7.54
N THR A 91 4.00 -6.28 8.31
CA THR A 91 4.21 -6.13 9.75
C THR A 91 4.00 -7.40 10.55
N LEU A 92 2.98 -8.20 10.20
CA LEU A 92 2.78 -9.52 10.80
C LEU A 92 3.91 -10.49 10.41
N LEU A 93 4.38 -10.42 9.16
CA LEU A 93 5.38 -11.35 8.63
C LEU A 93 6.80 -11.03 9.08
N LYS A 94 7.12 -9.75 9.30
CA LYS A 94 8.47 -9.25 9.60
C LYS A 94 8.48 -8.24 10.76
N PRO A 95 7.84 -8.52 11.91
CA PRO A 95 7.69 -7.53 12.99
C PRO A 95 9.03 -7.02 13.52
N GLN A 96 10.07 -7.87 13.53
CA GLN A 96 11.41 -7.51 14.00
C GLN A 96 12.17 -6.54 13.07
N ALA A 97 11.74 -6.39 11.82
CA ALA A 97 12.36 -5.49 10.84
C ALA A 97 11.68 -4.12 10.79
N ILE A 98 10.56 -3.94 11.49
CA ILE A 98 9.70 -2.77 11.36
C ILE A 98 9.66 -2.02 12.69
N CYS A 99 9.95 -0.72 12.66
CA CYS A 99 10.00 0.12 13.86
C CYS A 99 8.78 1.03 14.04
N GLY A 100 7.89 1.12 13.05
CA GLY A 100 6.73 2.01 13.10
C GLY A 100 5.86 1.93 11.85
N LEU A 101 4.62 2.39 11.99
CA LEU A 101 3.64 2.49 10.90
C LEU A 101 3.03 3.89 10.84
N ILE A 102 2.90 4.41 9.61
CA ILE A 102 2.10 5.59 9.28
C ILE A 102 1.02 5.13 8.29
N LEU A 103 -0.25 5.20 8.70
CA LEU A 103 -1.40 4.85 7.86
C LEU A 103 -2.18 6.10 7.50
N LEU A 104 -2.33 6.35 6.20
CA LEU A 104 -3.13 7.45 5.67
C LEU A 104 -4.34 6.93 4.92
N SER A 105 -5.54 7.24 5.43
CA SER A 105 -6.83 6.79 4.91
C SER A 105 -6.83 5.29 4.54
N PRO A 106 -6.55 4.39 5.50
CA PRO A 106 -6.26 2.99 5.22
C PRO A 106 -7.46 2.29 4.56
N GLY A 107 -7.22 1.65 3.42
CA GLY A 107 -8.25 0.94 2.64
C GLY A 107 -8.57 -0.46 3.17
N VAL A 108 -8.63 -0.65 4.48
CA VAL A 108 -8.89 -1.94 5.14
C VAL A 108 -10.23 -1.91 5.89
N GLY A 109 -10.79 -3.09 6.22
CA GLY A 109 -12.07 -3.20 6.94
C GLY A 109 -13.31 -2.90 6.09
N LEU A 110 -13.15 -2.76 4.78
CA LEU A 110 -14.25 -2.64 3.83
C LEU A 110 -14.64 -4.03 3.33
N ASN A 111 -15.94 -4.28 3.14
CA ASN A 111 -16.37 -5.41 2.32
C ASN A 111 -16.40 -5.01 0.84
N LEU A 112 -16.50 -6.00 -0.05
CA LEU A 112 -16.50 -5.78 -1.50
C LEU A 112 -17.55 -4.75 -1.93
N LYS A 113 -18.77 -4.82 -1.37
CA LYS A 113 -19.86 -3.91 -1.71
C LYS A 113 -19.52 -2.46 -1.36
N SER A 114 -19.08 -2.24 -0.13
CA SER A 114 -18.69 -0.90 0.35
C SER A 114 -17.51 -0.35 -0.45
N TYR A 115 -16.50 -1.18 -0.75
CA TYR A 115 -15.34 -0.76 -1.55
C TYR A 115 -15.76 -0.25 -2.93
N ILE A 116 -16.54 -1.03 -3.67
CA ILE A 116 -16.96 -0.64 -5.03
C ILE A 116 -17.81 0.63 -4.98
N ASN A 117 -18.76 0.74 -4.04
CA ASN A 117 -19.63 1.91 -3.94
C ASN A 117 -18.88 3.21 -3.60
N ILE A 118 -17.83 3.13 -2.77
CA ILE A 118 -17.03 4.29 -2.38
C ILE A 118 -16.06 4.70 -3.50
N VAL A 119 -15.36 3.72 -4.08
CA VAL A 119 -14.22 3.98 -4.96
C VAL A 119 -14.62 4.08 -6.42
N MET A 120 -15.54 3.23 -6.87
CA MET A 120 -15.86 3.07 -8.30
C MET A 120 -17.32 2.66 -8.56
N PRO A 121 -18.32 3.42 -8.04
CA PRO A 121 -19.73 3.04 -8.12
C PRO A 121 -20.20 2.81 -9.56
N GLN A 122 -19.65 3.53 -10.54
CA GLN A 122 -19.96 3.41 -11.96
C GLN A 122 -19.63 2.03 -12.57
N PHE A 123 -18.81 1.21 -11.89
CA PHE A 123 -18.41 -0.11 -12.36
C PHE A 123 -19.10 -1.27 -11.65
N TRP A 124 -20.06 -1.00 -10.77
CA TRP A 124 -20.79 -2.00 -9.99
C TRP A 124 -21.25 -3.21 -10.81
N GLU A 125 -22.12 -2.99 -11.80
CA GLU A 125 -22.70 -4.06 -12.61
C GLU A 125 -21.63 -4.82 -13.42
N LYS A 126 -20.62 -4.12 -13.91
CA LYS A 126 -19.53 -4.72 -14.70
C LYS A 126 -18.66 -5.63 -13.84
N ILE A 127 -18.33 -5.20 -12.62
CA ILE A 127 -17.54 -6.01 -11.68
C ILE A 127 -18.32 -7.27 -11.30
N LEU A 128 -19.60 -7.15 -10.95
CA LEU A 128 -20.44 -8.30 -10.62
C LEU A 128 -20.64 -9.28 -11.80
N ALA A 129 -20.58 -8.78 -13.03
CA ALA A 129 -20.57 -9.60 -14.24
C ALA A 129 -19.19 -10.22 -14.56
N GLY A 130 -18.22 -10.15 -13.63
CA GLY A 130 -16.88 -10.68 -13.80
C GLY A 130 -16.01 -9.95 -14.83
N LYS A 131 -16.38 -8.72 -15.21
CA LYS A 131 -15.61 -7.94 -16.21
C LYS A 131 -14.41 -7.27 -15.55
N ASN A 132 -13.32 -7.16 -16.33
CA ASN A 132 -12.18 -6.33 -15.97
C ASN A 132 -12.54 -4.86 -16.25
N VAL A 133 -12.31 -3.99 -15.27
CA VAL A 133 -12.59 -2.55 -15.37
C VAL A 133 -11.34 -1.75 -14.96
N PRO A 134 -11.15 -0.54 -15.53
CA PRO A 134 -10.05 0.32 -15.12
C PRO A 134 -10.34 0.92 -13.74
N HIS A 135 -9.43 0.72 -12.78
CA HIS A 135 -9.48 1.41 -11.50
C HIS A 135 -9.36 2.92 -11.74
N PRO A 136 -10.15 3.76 -11.03
CA PRO A 136 -9.95 5.21 -11.07
C PRO A 136 -8.50 5.57 -10.72
N SER A 137 -7.80 6.25 -11.62
CA SER A 137 -6.40 6.64 -11.44
C SER A 137 -6.31 8.12 -11.11
N ALA A 138 -5.37 8.48 -10.22
CA ALA A 138 -5.04 9.88 -9.95
C ALA A 138 -4.29 10.53 -11.13
N SER A 139 -3.68 9.73 -12.01
CA SER A 139 -2.93 10.22 -13.18
C SER A 139 -3.57 9.74 -14.49
N LYS A 140 -3.90 10.69 -15.37
CA LYS A 140 -4.41 10.41 -16.73
C LYS A 140 -3.32 9.91 -17.69
N ASN A 141 -2.05 10.06 -17.33
CA ASN A 141 -0.91 9.79 -18.21
C ASN A 141 -0.34 8.37 -18.04
N ILE A 142 -0.96 7.55 -17.18
CA ILE A 142 -0.48 6.18 -16.88
C ILE A 142 -1.60 5.22 -17.25
N PRO A 143 -1.26 4.07 -17.89
CA PRO A 143 -2.23 3.02 -18.15
C PRO A 143 -3.02 2.69 -16.88
N PRO A 144 -4.36 2.62 -16.96
CA PRO A 144 -5.16 2.32 -15.79
C PRO A 144 -4.84 0.91 -15.32
N ILE A 145 -4.78 0.76 -14.00
CA ILE A 145 -4.68 -0.55 -13.36
C ILE A 145 -6.02 -1.26 -13.57
N MET A 146 -6.01 -2.50 -14.04
CA MET A 146 -7.25 -3.26 -14.22
C MET A 146 -7.61 -3.99 -12.93
N VAL A 147 -8.89 -3.97 -12.58
CA VAL A 147 -9.44 -4.71 -11.43
C VAL A 147 -10.64 -5.52 -11.88
N ASN A 148 -10.95 -6.59 -11.15
CA ASN A 148 -12.15 -7.39 -11.32
C ASN A 148 -12.67 -7.86 -9.96
N GLN A 149 -13.78 -8.58 -9.97
CA GLN A 149 -14.38 -9.08 -8.73
C GLN A 149 -13.41 -9.96 -7.93
N GLN A 150 -12.67 -10.86 -8.59
CA GLN A 150 -11.81 -11.81 -7.90
C GLN A 150 -10.68 -11.12 -7.14
N CYS A 151 -9.98 -10.17 -7.74
CA CYS A 151 -8.88 -9.50 -7.05
C CYS A 151 -9.35 -8.53 -5.96
N LEU A 152 -10.51 -7.88 -6.15
CA LEU A 152 -11.11 -7.03 -5.13
C LEU A 152 -11.67 -7.86 -3.96
N GLN A 153 -12.24 -9.02 -4.24
CA GLN A 153 -12.68 -9.96 -3.20
C GLN A 153 -11.50 -10.45 -2.38
N HIS A 154 -10.42 -10.88 -3.06
CA HIS A 154 -9.18 -11.25 -2.39
C HIS A 154 -8.68 -10.14 -1.48
N PHE A 155 -8.56 -8.91 -2.00
CA PHE A 155 -8.15 -7.73 -1.25
C PHE A 155 -8.94 -7.50 0.05
N VAL A 156 -10.28 -7.62 0.01
CA VAL A 156 -11.09 -7.42 1.23
C VAL A 156 -10.99 -8.59 2.20
N ASP A 157 -10.85 -9.82 1.71
CA ASP A 157 -10.77 -11.02 2.55
C ASP A 157 -9.46 -11.05 3.35
N ILE A 158 -8.35 -10.74 2.69
CA ILE A 158 -7.03 -10.76 3.34
C ILE A 158 -6.76 -9.54 4.23
N ALA A 159 -7.68 -8.57 4.28
CA ALA A 159 -7.57 -7.37 5.13
C ALA A 159 -7.98 -7.61 6.60
N MET A 160 -8.65 -8.75 6.88
CA MET A 160 -9.07 -9.13 8.23
C MET A 160 -7.86 -9.57 9.05
N ILE A 161 -7.14 -8.61 9.62
CA ILE A 161 -5.92 -8.85 10.39
C ILE A 161 -6.19 -8.66 11.88
N ASP A 162 -5.83 -9.67 12.67
CA ASP A 162 -5.77 -9.60 14.12
C ASP A 162 -4.42 -8.98 14.56
N PHE A 163 -4.48 -7.83 15.24
CA PHE A 163 -3.30 -7.09 15.74
C PHE A 163 -3.10 -7.23 17.25
N THR A 164 -3.78 -8.18 17.91
CA THR A 164 -3.86 -8.24 19.38
C THR A 164 -2.49 -8.33 20.09
N GLU A 165 -1.42 -8.74 19.39
CA GLU A 165 -0.07 -8.88 19.96
C GLU A 165 0.98 -7.88 19.44
N LEU A 166 0.59 -6.91 18.61
CA LEU A 166 1.56 -6.07 17.90
C LEU A 166 1.84 -4.74 18.63
N ILE A 167 3.02 -4.61 19.25
CA ILE A 167 3.48 -3.36 19.89
C ILE A 167 4.32 -2.55 18.88
N ILE A 168 3.64 -1.78 18.02
CA ILE A 168 4.29 -0.86 17.07
C ILE A 168 3.68 0.54 17.20
N LEU A 169 4.52 1.57 17.11
CA LEU A 169 4.04 2.95 17.04
C LEU A 169 3.19 3.13 15.78
N LEU A 170 1.90 3.40 15.97
CA LEU A 170 0.91 3.51 14.90
C LEU A 170 0.33 4.93 14.87
N LEU A 171 0.54 5.62 13.74
CA LEU A 171 -0.15 6.87 13.43
C LEU A 171 -1.21 6.62 12.36
N ILE A 172 -2.49 6.79 12.71
CA ILE A 172 -3.60 6.72 11.76
C ILE A 172 -4.11 8.14 11.50
N VAL A 173 -4.15 8.53 10.23
CA VAL A 173 -4.79 9.77 9.76
C VAL A 173 -5.91 9.38 8.81
N THR A 174 -7.15 9.73 9.16
CA THR A 174 -8.33 9.54 8.30
C THR A 174 -8.92 10.89 7.94
N PHE A 175 -9.29 11.07 6.68
CA PHE A 175 -10.08 12.20 6.22
C PHE A 175 -11.43 11.63 5.77
N PHE A 176 -12.49 11.95 6.51
CA PHE A 176 -13.87 11.68 6.11
C PHE A 176 -14.42 12.89 5.36
#